data_AF-A0A363MYR2-F1
#
_entry.id   AF-A0A363MYR2-F1
#
_cell.length_a   1.000
_cell.length_b   1.000
_cell.length_c   1.000
_cell.angle_alpha   90.00
_cell.angle_beta   90.00
_cell.angle_gamma   90.00
#
_symmetry.space_group_name_H-M   'P 1'
#
loop_
_entity.id
_entity.type
_entity.pdbx_description
1 polymer ?
#
loop_
_entity_poly.entity_id
_entity_poly.type
_entity_poly.pdbx_seq_one_letter_code
_entity_poly.pdbx_strand_id
1 'polypeptide(L)'
;MQRENEKTTETAVMTAMAKFLSDLWSVDDFRDQHECLSEIFETILLTEMGDDQDLRIRMINSIRTSKMLAETLGSFSDTEINNACRKIMNA
;
A
#
# COMPACT_ATOMS: atom_id res chain seq x y z
N MET A 1 23.35 6.18 21.51
CA MET A 1 21.95 6.08 21.07
C MET A 1 21.85 6.77 19.73
N GLN A 2 21.74 6.03 18.63
CA GLN A 2 21.44 6.63 17.33
C GLN A 2 20.03 7.24 17.41
N ARG A 3 19.87 8.48 16.92
CA ARG A 3 18.59 9.18 16.93
C ARG A 3 17.69 8.54 15.87
N GLU A 4 16.84 7.60 16.27
CA GLU A 4 15.72 7.19 15.41
C GLU A 4 14.90 8.44 15.05
N ASN A 5 14.59 8.59 13.76
CA ASN A 5 13.74 9.67 13.20
C ASN A 5 14.34 11.09 13.14
N GLU A 6 15.65 11.24 12.91
CA GLU A 6 16.32 12.55 12.85
C GLU A 6 15.88 13.47 11.67
N LYS A 7 15.05 12.97 10.74
CA LYS A 7 14.43 13.74 9.65
C LYS A 7 12.90 13.76 9.78
N THR A 8 12.40 14.48 10.78
CA THR A 8 10.96 14.63 11.10
C THR A 8 10.30 15.86 10.45
N THR A 9 10.96 16.54 9.51
CA THR A 9 10.29 17.65 8.83
C THR A 9 9.14 17.13 7.98
N GLU A 10 8.03 17.88 7.95
CA GLU A 10 6.88 17.57 7.10
C GLU A 10 7.31 17.27 5.66
N THR A 11 8.22 18.08 5.11
CA THR A 11 8.81 17.88 3.79
C THR A 11 9.49 16.52 3.65
N ALA A 12 10.33 16.12 4.61
CA ALA A 12 11.04 14.83 4.53
C ALA A 12 10.08 13.65 4.54
N VAL A 13 9.01 13.72 5.34
CA VAL A 13 7.95 12.70 5.39
C VAL A 13 7.18 12.67 4.07
N MET A 14 6.75 13.83 3.56
CA MET A 14 6.00 13.92 2.31
C MET A 14 6.82 13.47 1.10
N THR A 15 8.12 13.78 1.04
CA THR A 15 9.03 13.26 0.00
C THR A 15 9.15 11.74 0.09
N ALA A 16 9.27 11.16 1.28
CA ALA A 16 9.33 9.73 1.46
C ALA A 16 8.00 9.05 1.03
N MET A 17 6.86 9.63 1.39
CA MET A 17 5.54 9.15 0.98
C MET A 17 5.35 9.25 -0.55
N ALA A 18 5.76 10.35 -1.16
CA ALA A 18 5.68 10.53 -2.61
C ALA A 18 6.55 9.51 -3.36
N LYS A 19 7.74 9.21 -2.85
CA LYS A 19 8.60 8.15 -3.39
C LYS A 19 7.96 6.78 -3.24
N PHE A 20 7.51 6.43 -2.04
CA PHE A 20 6.83 5.16 -1.78
C PHE A 20 5.64 4.96 -2.73
N LEU A 21 4.79 5.98 -2.86
CA LEU A 21 3.64 5.93 -3.74
C LEU A 21 4.05 5.79 -5.21
N SER A 22 5.07 6.53 -5.66
CA SER A 22 5.57 6.42 -7.04
C SER A 22 6.12 5.02 -7.34
N ASP A 23 6.86 4.43 -6.39
CA ASP A 23 7.42 3.09 -6.54
C ASP A 23 6.29 2.04 -6.55
N LEU A 24 5.33 2.16 -5.65
CA LEU A 24 4.17 1.28 -5.55
C LEU A 24 3.30 1.32 -6.81
N TRP A 25 3.05 2.52 -7.34
CA TRP A 25 2.22 2.72 -8.52
C TRP A 25 2.87 2.25 -9.81
N SER A 26 4.19 2.03 -9.80
CA SER A 26 4.94 1.45 -10.92
C SER A 26 4.89 -0.08 -10.95
N VAL A 27 4.34 -0.72 -9.91
CA VAL A 27 4.07 -2.16 -9.89
C VAL A 27 2.74 -2.39 -10.62
N ASP A 28 2.80 -3.13 -11.72
CA ASP A 28 1.62 -3.55 -12.48
C ASP A 28 0.58 -4.21 -11.55
N ASP A 29 -0.70 -3.96 -11.84
CA ASP A 29 -1.87 -4.51 -11.13
C ASP A 29 -2.00 -4.16 -9.64
N PHE A 30 -1.26 -3.14 -9.14
CA PHE A 30 -1.40 -2.70 -7.74
C PHE A 30 -2.85 -2.33 -7.36
N ARG A 31 -3.60 -1.71 -8.29
CA ARG A 31 -5.01 -1.34 -8.09
C ARG A 31 -5.87 -2.56 -7.79
N ASP A 32 -5.54 -3.69 -8.40
CA ASP A 32 -6.30 -4.94 -8.33
C ASP A 32 -5.65 -5.94 -7.34
N GLN A 33 -4.55 -5.55 -6.69
CA GLN A 33 -3.83 -6.38 -5.73
C GLN A 33 -4.74 -6.90 -4.60
N HIS A 34 -5.73 -6.11 -4.19
CA HIS A 34 -6.69 -6.52 -3.17
C HIS A 34 -7.60 -7.66 -3.64
N GLU A 35 -7.93 -7.74 -4.92
CA GLU A 35 -8.68 -8.84 -5.52
C GLU A 35 -7.81 -10.11 -5.56
N CYS A 36 -6.57 -10.01 -6.05
CA CYS A 36 -5.63 -11.12 -6.05
C CYS A 36 -5.36 -11.68 -4.64
N LEU A 37 -5.18 -10.80 -3.65
CA LEU A 37 -5.02 -11.21 -2.25
C LEU A 37 -6.26 -11.92 -1.72
N SER A 38 -7.46 -11.49 -2.13
CA SER A 38 -8.71 -12.14 -1.73
C SER A 38 -8.77 -13.57 -2.26
N GLU A 39 -8.46 -13.79 -3.53
CA GLU A 39 -8.44 -15.14 -4.14
C GLU A 39 -7.43 -16.09 -3.47
N ILE A 40 -6.23 -15.58 -3.18
CA ILE A 40 -5.20 -16.35 -2.47
C ILE A 40 -5.68 -16.72 -1.07
N PHE A 41 -6.24 -15.77 -0.34
CA PHE A 41 -6.69 -16.01 1.02
C PHE A 41 -7.90 -16.93 1.08
N GLU A 42 -8.86 -16.82 0.14
CA GLU A 42 -9.95 -17.77 -0.01
C GLU A 42 -9.43 -19.21 -0.18
N THR A 43 -8.37 -19.39 -0.97
CA THR A 43 -7.72 -20.70 -1.14
C THR A 43 -7.11 -21.20 0.17
N ILE A 44 -6.44 -20.34 0.94
CA ILE A 44 -5.83 -20.72 2.22
C ILE A 44 -6.90 -21.05 3.28
N LEU A 45 -8.05 -20.36 3.26
CA LEU A 45 -9.17 -20.64 4.16
C LEU A 45 -9.75 -22.05 3.98
N LEU A 46 -9.50 -22.71 2.85
CA LEU A 46 -9.89 -24.11 2.60
C LEU A 46 -8.89 -25.14 3.16
N THR A 47 -7.78 -24.68 3.74
CA THR A 47 -6.72 -25.53 4.31
C THR A 47 -6.73 -25.48 5.83
N GLU A 48 -6.01 -26.40 6.48
CA GLU A 48 -5.83 -26.41 7.95
C GLU A 48 -5.18 -25.11 8.48
N MET A 49 -4.36 -24.44 7.66
CA MET A 49 -3.83 -23.11 7.98
C MET A 49 -4.94 -22.07 8.12
N GLY A 50 -6.04 -22.26 7.39
CA GLY A 50 -7.23 -21.43 7.47
C GLY A 50 -7.84 -21.42 8.87
N ASP A 51 -7.64 -22.42 9.72
CA ASP A 51 -8.22 -22.45 11.06
C ASP A 51 -7.47 -21.57 12.08
N ASP A 52 -6.31 -21.03 11.71
CA ASP A 52 -5.57 -20.08 12.54
C ASP A 52 -6.26 -18.70 12.56
N GLN A 53 -6.80 -18.33 13.72
CA GLN A 53 -7.52 -17.08 13.91
C GLN A 53 -6.62 -15.84 13.75
N ASP A 54 -5.36 -15.89 14.18
CA ASP A 54 -4.42 -14.77 14.00
C ASP A 54 -4.11 -14.56 12.52
N LEU A 55 -3.89 -15.66 11.80
CA LEU A 55 -3.69 -15.62 10.34
C LEU A 55 -4.89 -15.01 9.64
N ARG A 56 -6.12 -15.41 9.98
CA ARG A 56 -7.35 -14.82 9.42
C ARG A 56 -7.43 -13.32 9.64
N ILE A 57 -7.12 -12.85 10.86
CA ILE A 57 -7.13 -11.41 11.18
C ILE A 57 -6.11 -10.66 10.32
N ARG A 58 -4.88 -11.20 10.19
CA ARG A 58 -3.82 -10.60 9.37
C ARG A 58 -4.19 -10.56 7.88
N MET A 59 -4.82 -11.61 7.36
CA MET A 59 -5.35 -11.67 5.99
C MET A 59 -6.39 -10.58 5.74
N ILE A 60 -7.41 -10.49 6.60
CA ILE A 60 -8.48 -9.48 6.49
C ILE A 60 -7.91 -8.07 6.55
N ASN A 61 -6.99 -7.81 7.48
CA ASN A 61 -6.35 -6.50 7.60
C ASN A 61 -5.52 -6.14 6.35
N SER A 62 -4.88 -7.12 5.72
CA SER A 62 -4.12 -6.92 4.49
C SER A 62 -5.03 -6.56 3.31
N ILE A 63 -6.14 -7.30 3.12
CA ILE A 63 -7.14 -6.96 2.09
C ILE A 63 -7.70 -5.56 2.34
N ARG A 64 -8.11 -5.27 3.58
CA ARG A 64 -8.70 -3.97 3.94
C ARG A 64 -7.74 -2.81 3.64
N THR A 65 -6.46 -2.96 4.00
CA THR A 65 -5.45 -1.92 3.77
C THR A 65 -5.20 -1.70 2.28
N SER A 66 -5.07 -2.79 1.51
CA SER A 66 -4.88 -2.71 0.06
C SER A 66 -6.09 -2.06 -0.63
N LYS A 67 -7.31 -2.46 -0.26
CA LYS A 67 -8.56 -1.86 -0.78
C LYS A 67 -8.67 -0.37 -0.45
N MET A 68 -8.40 0.02 0.80
CA MET A 68 -8.43 1.44 1.20
C MET A 68 -7.43 2.28 0.39
N LEU A 69 -6.24 1.73 0.12
CA LEU A 69 -5.22 2.42 -0.68
C LEU A 69 -5.65 2.55 -2.14
N ALA A 70 -6.19 1.49 -2.74
CA ALA A 70 -6.74 1.52 -4.10
C ALA A 70 -7.91 2.53 -4.22
N GLU A 71 -8.85 2.54 -3.27
CA GLU A 71 -9.98 3.48 -3.26
C GLU A 71 -9.54 4.94 -3.10
N THR A 72 -8.60 5.19 -2.19
CA THR A 72 -8.04 6.53 -1.95
C THR A 72 -7.43 7.12 -3.22
N LEU A 73 -6.75 6.28 -4.00
CA LEU A 73 -6.04 6.69 -5.20
C LEU A 73 -6.88 6.57 -6.48
N GLY A 74 -7.95 5.77 -6.44
CA GLY A 74 -8.82 5.50 -7.59
C GLY A 74 -9.60 6.72 -8.09
N SER A 75 -9.67 7.79 -7.30
CA SER A 75 -10.21 9.09 -7.71
C SER A 75 -9.28 9.87 -8.66
N PHE A 76 -8.05 9.38 -8.88
CA PHE A 76 -7.04 10.03 -9.70
C PHE A 76 -6.57 9.13 -10.84
N SER A 77 -6.21 9.73 -11.95
CA SER A 77 -5.50 9.05 -13.03
C SER A 77 -4.05 8.79 -12.66
N ASP A 78 -3.43 7.79 -13.30
CA ASP A 78 -2.00 7.49 -13.11
C ASP A 78 -1.12 8.70 -13.44
N THR A 79 -1.51 9.50 -14.43
CA THR A 79 -0.79 10.70 -14.82
C THR A 79 -0.84 11.75 -13.72
N GLU A 80 -1.98 11.95 -13.05
CA GLU A 80 -2.12 12.90 -11.94
C GLU A 80 -1.28 12.49 -10.74
N ILE A 81 -1.32 11.21 -10.36
CA ILE A 81 -0.53 10.66 -9.25
C ILE A 81 0.96 10.81 -9.53
N ASN A 82 1.43 10.35 -10.69
CA ASN A 82 2.84 10.43 -11.07
C ASN A 82 3.36 11.88 -11.10
N ASN A 83 2.54 12.81 -11.63
CA ASN A 83 2.90 14.23 -11.65
C ASN A 83 2.95 14.83 -10.24
N ALA A 84 2.02 14.48 -9.36
CA ALA A 84 2.02 14.92 -7.97
C ALA A 84 3.25 14.40 -7.22
N CYS A 85 3.55 13.10 -7.33
CA CYS A 85 4.74 12.50 -6.73
C CYS A 85 6.03 13.17 -7.21
N ARG A 86 6.17 13.41 -8.53
CA ARG A 86 7.34 14.08 -9.10
C ARG A 86 7.49 15.52 -8.59
N LYS A 87 6.39 16.26 -8.43
CA LYS A 87 6.42 17.62 -7.87
C LYS A 87 6.92 17.62 -6.42
N ILE A 88 6.38 16.72 -5.58
CA ILE A 88 6.76 16.62 -4.16
C ILE A 88 8.21 16.16 -3.98
N MET A 89 8.70 15.26 -4.83
CA MET A 89 10.09 14.78 -4.77
C MET A 89 11.12 15.82 -5.24
N ASN A 90 10.71 16.81 -6.05
CA ASN A 90 11.58 17.85 -6.61
C ASN A 90 11.41 19.23 -5.94
N ALA A 91 10.60 19.32 -4.89
CA ALA A 91 10.36 20.54 -4.11
C ALA A 91 11.42 20.74 -3.02
#